data_AF-A0A662SZW7-F1
#
_entry.id   AF-A0A662SZW7-F1
#
_cell.length_a   1.000
_cell.length_b   1.000
_cell.length_c   1.000
_cell.angle_alpha   90.00
_cell.angle_beta   90.00
_cell.angle_gamma   90.00
#
_symmetry.space_group_name_H-M   'P 1'
#
loop_
_entity.id
_entity.type
_entity.pdbx_description
1 polymer ?
#
loop_
_entity_poly.entity_id
_entity_poly.type
_entity_poly.pdbx_seq_one_letter_code
_entity_poly.pdbx_strand_id
1 'polypeptide(L)'
;LYMPLRLLIVGSRVHEVGYRLMLLSLAMRLGLKRFEAYNTYHDGKQAVEVLADGPEQKLRKLVDAVKSIKPPQAKVDYVKAEEYTGDEIQETRDYATLLQLEQLIKGVNYIAKILEKQDEMLKRQDEMLRKQDEMLKKQDEMLKKQDEMLKKQSEMLKKQDEVIRLLKKMSEGGGQRNEG
;
A
#
# COMPACT_ATOMS: atom_id res chain seq x y z
N LEU A 1 20.43 49.05 2.92
CA LEU A 1 20.61 48.08 4.00
C LEU A 1 20.12 46.73 3.52
N TYR A 2 20.81 45.70 3.94
CA TYR A 2 20.56 44.31 3.59
C TYR A 2 19.64 43.70 4.65
N MET A 3 18.56 43.04 4.23
CA MET A 3 17.51 42.58 5.14
C MET A 3 17.21 41.11 4.86
N PRO A 4 17.36 40.22 5.86
CA PRO A 4 16.98 38.82 5.74
C PRO A 4 15.52 38.69 5.29
N LEU A 5 15.22 37.65 4.52
CA LEU A 5 13.92 37.45 3.89
C LEU A 5 13.15 36.34 4.60
N ARG A 6 11.86 36.61 4.87
CA ARG A 6 10.85 35.59 5.17
C ARG A 6 9.88 35.46 4.00
N LEU A 7 9.71 34.25 3.49
CA LEU A 7 8.62 33.90 2.58
C LEU A 7 7.65 32.96 3.27
N LEU A 8 6.35 33.22 3.07
CA LEU A 8 5.29 32.34 3.53
C LEU A 8 4.46 31.90 2.33
N ILE A 9 4.48 30.60 2.03
CA ILE A 9 3.71 29.97 0.95
C ILE A 9 2.53 29.27 1.60
N VAL A 10 1.35 29.88 1.53
CA VAL A 10 0.13 29.36 2.18
C VAL A 10 -0.75 28.69 1.15
N GLY A 11 -1.37 27.57 1.50
CA GLY A 11 -2.39 26.98 0.65
C GLY A 11 -3.07 25.75 1.21
N SER A 12 -4.08 25.27 0.49
CA SER A 12 -4.81 24.05 0.85
C SER A 12 -3.97 22.76 0.72
N ARG A 13 -2.87 22.78 -0.04
CA ARG A 13 -1.94 21.65 -0.15
C ARG A 13 -0.53 22.12 -0.48
N VAL A 14 0.29 22.33 0.54
CA VAL A 14 1.70 22.76 0.40
C VAL A 14 2.68 21.91 1.20
N HIS A 15 2.20 21.07 2.12
CA HIS A 15 3.04 20.08 2.82
C HIS A 15 3.15 18.79 2.01
N GLU A 16 4.28 18.08 2.18
CA GLU A 16 4.54 16.76 1.58
C GLU A 16 4.34 16.69 0.05
N VAL A 17 4.43 17.82 -0.64
CA VAL A 17 4.40 17.93 -2.11
C VAL A 17 5.77 18.23 -2.71
N GLY A 18 6.84 18.22 -1.90
CA GLY A 18 8.21 18.44 -2.36
C GLY A 18 8.69 19.90 -2.32
N TYR A 19 7.92 20.82 -1.73
CA TYR A 19 8.28 22.23 -1.65
C TYR A 19 9.65 22.46 -1.00
N ARG A 20 9.88 21.92 0.20
CA ARG A 20 11.11 22.14 0.97
C ARG A 20 12.37 21.73 0.21
N LEU A 21 12.33 20.60 -0.51
CA LEU A 21 13.43 20.12 -1.34
C LEU A 21 13.63 20.99 -2.60
N MET A 22 12.53 21.40 -3.25
CA MET A 22 12.59 22.32 -4.40
C MET A 22 13.22 23.66 -4.01
N LEU A 23 12.81 24.22 -2.87
CA LEU A 23 13.29 25.49 -2.36
C LEU A 23 14.77 25.41 -1.95
N LEU A 24 15.18 24.32 -1.30
CA LEU A 24 16.59 24.04 -1.04
C LEU A 24 17.42 24.02 -2.32
N SER A 25 16.94 23.32 -3.36
CA SER A 25 17.63 23.26 -4.65
C SER A 25 17.79 24.66 -5.28
N LEU A 26 16.75 25.50 -5.20
CA LEU A 26 16.82 26.89 -5.66
C LEU A 26 17.84 27.70 -4.86
N ALA A 27 17.83 27.58 -3.52
CA ALA A 27 18.76 28.29 -2.66
C ALA A 27 20.23 27.92 -2.94
N MET A 28 20.51 26.62 -3.12
CA MET A 28 21.84 26.13 -3.48
C MET A 28 22.28 26.62 -4.86
N ARG A 29 21.39 26.61 -5.87
CA ARG A 29 21.69 27.15 -7.22
C ARG A 29 21.96 28.65 -7.21
N LEU A 30 21.26 29.40 -6.38
CA LEU A 30 21.51 30.82 -6.17
C LEU A 30 22.74 31.09 -5.30
N GLY A 31 23.31 30.05 -4.67
CA GLY A 31 24.44 30.15 -3.76
C GLY A 31 24.11 31.01 -2.54
N LEU A 32 22.92 30.82 -1.95
CA LEU A 32 22.56 31.38 -0.66
C LEU A 32 23.28 30.56 0.43
N LYS A 33 24.02 31.23 1.31
CA LYS A 33 24.79 30.58 2.38
C LYS A 33 23.91 30.20 3.57
N ARG A 34 22.88 31.00 3.83
CA ARG A 34 21.94 30.81 4.93
C ARG A 34 20.53 30.69 4.39
N PHE A 35 19.91 29.54 4.64
CA PHE A 35 18.62 29.17 4.08
C PHE A 35 18.01 28.01 4.86
N GLU A 36 16.73 28.12 5.14
CA GLU A 36 15.92 27.04 5.69
C GLU A 36 14.47 27.14 5.26
N ALA A 37 13.77 26.01 5.30
CA ALA A 37 12.34 25.97 4.99
C ALA A 37 11.62 24.93 5.84
N TYR A 38 10.48 25.29 6.43
CA TYR A 38 9.72 24.42 7.31
C TYR A 38 8.24 24.39 6.96
N ASN A 39 7.63 23.24 7.19
CA ASN A 39 6.17 23.13 7.17
C ASN A 39 5.65 23.75 8.47
N THR A 40 4.76 24.72 8.35
CA THR A 40 4.07 25.37 9.47
C THR A 40 2.59 25.54 9.15
N TYR A 41 1.86 26.24 10.01
CA TYR A 41 0.47 26.61 9.79
C TYR A 41 0.31 28.11 9.94
N HIS A 42 -0.54 28.68 9.09
CA HIS A 42 -0.92 30.08 9.15
C HIS A 42 -2.44 30.15 9.00
N ASP A 43 -3.12 30.70 10.02
CA ASP A 43 -4.58 30.77 10.10
C ASP A 43 -5.27 29.41 9.85
N GLY A 44 -4.71 28.34 10.42
CA GLY A 44 -5.23 26.98 10.30
C GLY A 44 -5.00 26.32 8.92
N LYS A 45 -4.36 27.01 7.97
CA LYS A 45 -3.98 26.45 6.67
C LYS A 45 -2.54 25.97 6.67
N GLN A 46 -2.24 25.02 5.79
CA GLN A 46 -0.86 24.60 5.55
C GLN A 46 -0.05 25.78 5.00
N ALA A 47 1.13 25.97 5.58
CA ALA A 47 2.10 26.93 5.09
C ALA A 47 3.49 26.31 5.00
N VAL A 48 4.27 26.76 4.03
CA VAL A 48 5.72 26.55 4.00
C VAL A 48 6.37 27.89 4.28
N GLU A 49 7.05 27.99 5.41
CA GLU A 49 7.86 29.14 5.77
C GLU A 49 9.28 28.94 5.25
N VAL A 50 9.85 29.99 4.68
CA VAL A 50 11.22 30.01 4.15
C VAL A 50 11.93 31.19 4.75
N LEU A 51 13.08 30.96 5.36
CA LEU A 51 13.96 31.99 5.86
C LEU A 51 15.24 31.95 5.05
N ALA A 52 15.66 33.10 4.51
CA ALA A 52 16.83 33.19 3.66
C ALA A 52 17.61 34.46 3.95
N ASP A 53 18.93 34.30 4.05
CA ASP A 53 19.86 35.40 4.20
C ASP A 53 20.90 35.33 3.06
N GLY A 54 20.95 36.38 2.24
CA GLY A 54 21.90 36.49 1.15
C GLY A 54 21.79 37.80 0.36
N PRO A 55 22.72 38.09 -0.57
CA PRO A 55 22.71 39.30 -1.39
C PRO A 55 21.32 39.60 -1.97
N GLU A 56 20.89 40.85 -1.92
CA GLU A 56 19.52 41.27 -2.30
C GLU A 56 19.11 40.77 -3.69
N GLN A 57 20.02 40.83 -4.66
CA GLN A 57 19.76 40.31 -6.02
C GLN A 57 19.44 38.82 -6.04
N LYS A 58 20.06 38.02 -5.16
CA LYS A 58 19.78 36.58 -5.02
C LYS A 58 18.45 36.34 -4.30
N LEU A 59 18.14 37.11 -3.26
CA LEU A 59 16.86 37.03 -2.56
C LEU A 59 15.68 37.41 -3.47
N ARG A 60 15.83 38.46 -4.29
CA ARG A 60 14.83 38.82 -5.31
C ARG A 60 14.59 37.67 -6.31
N LYS A 61 15.67 37.06 -6.82
CA LYS A 61 15.56 35.88 -7.70
C LYS A 61 14.87 34.70 -7.02
N LEU A 62 15.10 34.49 -5.72
CA LEU A 62 14.39 33.46 -4.95
C LEU A 62 12.88 33.77 -4.90
N VAL A 63 12.50 35.00 -4.57
CA VAL A 63 11.08 35.44 -4.51
C VAL A 63 10.39 35.22 -5.87
N ASP A 64 11.04 35.64 -6.96
CA ASP A 64 10.50 35.51 -8.32
C ASP A 64 10.33 34.04 -8.73
N ALA A 65 11.30 33.20 -8.37
CA ALA A 65 11.24 31.76 -8.62
C ALA A 65 10.09 31.09 -7.84
N VAL A 66 9.91 31.44 -6.57
CA VAL A 66 8.82 30.87 -5.73
C VAL A 66 7.43 31.25 -6.24
N LYS A 67 7.27 32.44 -6.82
CA LYS A 67 6.01 32.87 -7.44
C LYS A 67 5.72 32.15 -8.76
N SER A 68 6.76 31.69 -9.46
CA SER A 68 6.63 31.13 -10.81
C SER A 68 6.66 29.61 -10.84
N ILE A 69 7.36 28.98 -9.89
CA ILE A 69 7.63 27.55 -9.87
C ILE A 69 7.03 26.96 -8.59
N LYS A 70 6.18 25.94 -8.76
CA LYS A 70 5.61 25.17 -7.67
C LYS A 70 5.65 23.67 -7.96
N PRO A 71 5.69 22.81 -6.94
CA PRO A 71 5.55 21.38 -7.16
C PRO A 71 4.21 21.02 -7.82
N PRO A 72 4.13 19.95 -8.64
CA PRO A 72 2.94 19.64 -9.43
C PRO A 72 1.65 19.44 -8.61
N GLN A 73 1.78 18.91 -7.41
CA GLN A 73 0.64 18.62 -6.53
C GLN A 73 0.29 19.78 -5.59
N ALA A 74 1.02 20.90 -5.68
CA ALA A 74 0.83 22.04 -4.80
C ALA A 74 -0.42 22.86 -5.17
N LYS A 75 -1.25 23.12 -4.15
CA LYS A 75 -2.36 24.07 -4.20
C LYS A 75 -2.02 25.23 -3.27
N VAL A 76 -1.55 26.32 -3.88
CA VAL A 76 -1.13 27.56 -3.22
C VAL A 76 -2.26 28.56 -3.30
N ASP A 77 -2.59 29.19 -2.18
CA ASP A 77 -3.56 30.27 -2.10
C ASP A 77 -2.84 31.61 -2.32
N TYR A 78 -1.74 31.86 -1.59
CA TYR A 78 -0.91 33.05 -1.77
C TYR A 78 0.53 32.83 -1.30
N VAL A 79 1.41 33.72 -1.73
CA VAL A 79 2.80 33.84 -1.26
C VAL A 79 3.01 35.24 -0.71
N LYS A 80 3.47 35.33 0.53
CA LYS A 80 3.85 36.59 1.19
C LYS A 80 5.36 36.65 1.33
N ALA A 81 5.96 37.81 1.04
CA ALA A 81 7.37 38.09 1.24
C ALA A 81 7.49 39.28 2.18
N GLU A 82 8.28 39.16 3.23
CA GLU A 82 8.50 40.21 4.22
C GLU A 82 9.93 40.16 4.75
N GLU A 83 10.35 41.25 5.40
CA GLU A 83 11.61 41.27 6.12
C GLU A 83 11.55 40.33 7.32
N TYR A 84 12.64 39.59 7.52
CA TYR A 84 12.83 38.73 8.67
C TYR A 84 13.72 39.42 9.69
N THR A 85 13.16 39.65 10.88
CA THR A 85 13.82 40.31 12.01
C THR A 85 14.08 39.38 13.19
N GLY A 86 13.97 38.06 12.97
CA GLY A 86 14.14 37.05 14.02
C GLY A 86 15.61 36.64 14.24
N ASP A 87 15.78 35.49 14.87
CA ASP A 87 17.08 34.90 15.21
C ASP A 87 17.85 34.41 13.98
N GLU A 88 19.05 33.88 14.20
CA GLU A 88 19.93 33.43 13.11
C GLU A 88 19.30 32.34 12.22
N ILE A 89 19.49 32.51 10.91
CA ILE A 89 19.13 31.53 9.89
C ILE A 89 20.31 30.56 9.71
N GLN A 90 20.05 29.26 9.82
CA GLN A 90 21.10 28.25 9.71
C GLN A 90 21.80 28.25 8.34
N GLU A 91 23.00 27.64 8.27
CA GLU A 91 23.67 27.42 7.00
C GLU A 91 22.87 26.47 6.10
N THR A 92 22.84 26.77 4.80
CA THR A 92 22.13 25.97 3.80
C THR A 92 22.58 24.50 3.80
N ARG A 93 23.85 24.24 4.12
CA ARG A 93 24.43 22.88 4.19
C ARG A 93 23.94 22.11 5.41
N ASP A 94 23.79 22.78 6.54
CA ASP A 94 23.27 22.18 7.77
C ASP A 94 21.79 21.85 7.59
N TYR A 95 21.02 22.79 7.02
CA TYR A 95 19.63 22.55 6.66
C TYR A 95 19.48 21.39 5.65
N ALA A 96 20.36 21.30 4.65
CA ALA A 96 20.36 20.19 3.71
C ALA A 96 20.59 18.83 4.41
N THR A 97 21.50 18.80 5.37
CA THR A 97 21.80 17.60 6.18
C THR A 97 20.60 17.21 7.03
N LEU A 98 19.97 18.17 7.71
CA LEU A 98 18.78 17.95 8.50
C LEU A 98 17.61 17.43 7.65
N LEU A 99 17.37 18.07 6.49
CA LEU A 99 16.31 17.65 5.57
C LEU A 99 16.55 16.23 5.06
N GLN A 100 17.80 15.87 4.75
CA GLN A 100 18.17 14.51 4.35
C GLN A 100 17.87 13.49 5.45
N LEU A 101 18.23 13.78 6.70
CA LEU A 101 17.92 12.91 7.84
C LEU A 101 16.40 12.73 8.02
N GLU A 102 15.63 13.80 7.90
CA GLU A 102 14.17 13.72 7.96
C GLU A 102 13.60 12.80 6.86
N GLN A 103 14.11 12.91 5.63
CA GLN A 103 13.68 12.04 4.52
C GLN A 103 14.06 10.57 4.74
N LEU A 104 15.24 10.30 5.32
CA LEU A 104 15.66 8.94 5.66
C LEU A 104 14.74 8.32 6.71
N ILE A 105 14.41 9.06 7.78
CA ILE A 105 13.48 8.60 8.82
C ILE A 105 12.10 8.33 8.23
N LYS A 106 11.59 9.22 7.37
CA LYS A 106 10.34 8.98 6.63
C LYS A 106 10.41 7.69 5.81
N GLY A 107 11.53 7.48 5.10
CA GLY A 107 11.80 6.26 4.34
C GLY A 107 11.74 5.00 5.20
N VAL A 108 12.40 5.00 6.36
CA VAL A 108 12.37 3.88 7.32
C VAL A 108 10.94 3.56 7.76
N ASN A 109 10.14 4.57 8.10
CA ASN A 109 8.75 4.38 8.50
C ASN A 109 7.88 3.80 7.37
N TYR A 110 8.11 4.23 6.12
CA TYR A 110 7.42 3.64 4.97
C TYR A 110 7.81 2.17 4.75
N ILE A 111 9.09 1.84 4.90
CA ILE A 111 9.58 0.45 4.80
C ILE A 111 8.94 -0.42 5.87
N ALA A 112 8.91 0.03 7.14
CA ALA A 112 8.27 -0.69 8.23
C ALA A 112 6.79 -0.98 7.91
N LYS A 113 6.04 0.02 7.44
CA LYS A 113 4.64 -0.15 7.05
C LYS A 113 4.42 -1.10 5.86
N ILE A 114 5.37 -1.16 4.92
CA ILE A 114 5.34 -2.12 3.81
C ILE A 114 5.52 -3.54 4.34
N LEU A 115 6.49 -3.76 5.24
CA LEU A 115 6.75 -5.06 5.85
C LEU A 115 5.52 -5.55 6.63
N GLU A 116 4.89 -4.70 7.45
CA GLU A 116 3.65 -5.04 8.16
C GLU A 116 2.53 -5.50 7.20
N LYS A 117 2.33 -4.77 6.09
CA LYS A 117 1.33 -5.15 5.08
C LYS A 117 1.68 -6.44 4.35
N GLN A 118 2.95 -6.71 4.13
CA GLN A 118 3.40 -7.98 3.55
C GLN A 118 3.12 -9.14 4.50
N ASP A 119 3.39 -8.98 5.79
CA ASP A 119 3.07 -10.00 6.81
C ASP A 119 1.56 -10.28 6.89
N GLU A 120 0.72 -9.23 6.83
CA GLU A 120 -0.74 -9.40 6.76
C GLU A 120 -1.17 -10.14 5.48
N MET A 121 -0.55 -9.86 4.35
CA MET A 121 -0.83 -10.53 3.08
C MET A 121 -0.46 -12.01 3.15
N LEU A 122 0.71 -12.34 3.71
CA LEU A 122 1.17 -13.72 3.91
C LEU A 122 0.21 -14.50 4.81
N LYS A 123 -0.21 -13.92 5.95
CA LYS A 123 -1.21 -14.54 6.84
C LYS A 123 -2.52 -14.85 6.13
N ARG A 124 -2.99 -13.95 5.26
CA ARG A 124 -4.20 -14.17 4.45
C ARG A 124 -4.00 -15.29 3.42
N GLN A 125 -2.82 -15.38 2.81
CA GLN A 125 -2.50 -16.49 1.90
C GLN A 125 -2.48 -17.83 2.65
N ASP A 126 -1.86 -17.90 3.82
CA ASP A 126 -1.87 -19.11 4.65
C ASP A 126 -3.28 -19.56 5.03
N GLU A 127 -4.17 -18.61 5.37
CA GLU A 127 -5.57 -18.91 5.68
C GLU A 127 -6.32 -19.45 4.45
N MET A 128 -6.08 -18.88 3.26
CA MET A 128 -6.66 -19.38 2.01
C MET A 128 -6.17 -20.79 1.68
N LEU A 129 -4.88 -21.08 1.86
CA LEU A 129 -4.31 -22.41 1.65
C LEU A 129 -4.94 -23.43 2.61
N ARG A 130 -5.09 -23.10 3.91
CA ARG A 130 -5.77 -23.97 4.88
C ARG A 130 -7.21 -24.28 4.47
N LYS A 131 -7.96 -23.28 3.98
CA LYS A 131 -9.32 -23.48 3.47
C LYS A 131 -9.35 -24.38 2.23
N GLN A 132 -8.37 -24.27 1.35
CA GLN A 132 -8.24 -25.18 0.21
C GLN A 132 -7.97 -26.62 0.64
N ASP A 133 -7.06 -26.82 1.61
CA ASP A 133 -6.78 -28.16 2.16
C ASP A 133 -8.03 -28.78 2.81
N GLU A 134 -8.83 -27.99 3.53
CA GLU A 134 -10.10 -28.45 4.10
C GLU A 134 -11.12 -28.84 3.02
N MET A 135 -11.20 -28.09 1.92
CA MET A 135 -12.07 -28.43 0.80
C MET A 135 -11.64 -29.72 0.12
N LEU A 136 -10.33 -29.91 -0.09
CA LEU A 136 -9.78 -31.15 -0.66
C LEU A 136 -10.10 -32.36 0.23
N LYS A 137 -9.91 -32.24 1.56
CA LYS A 137 -10.30 -33.31 2.50
C LYS A 137 -11.79 -33.67 2.42
N LYS A 138 -12.66 -32.67 2.31
CA LYS A 138 -14.11 -32.91 2.14
C LYS A 138 -14.43 -33.59 0.81
N GLN A 139 -13.71 -33.27 -0.26
CA GLN A 139 -13.86 -33.97 -1.55
C GLN A 139 -13.42 -35.43 -1.43
N ASP A 140 -12.29 -35.70 -0.79
CA ASP A 140 -11.82 -37.08 -0.55
C ASP A 140 -12.83 -37.91 0.26
N GLU A 141 -13.43 -37.33 1.30
CA GLU A 141 -14.49 -37.99 2.08
C GLU A 141 -15.74 -38.29 1.24
N MET A 142 -16.11 -37.38 0.34
CA MET A 142 -17.24 -37.58 -0.56
C MET A 142 -16.96 -38.71 -1.56
N LEU A 143 -15.76 -38.76 -2.13
CA LEU A 143 -15.32 -39.83 -3.03
C LEU A 143 -15.36 -41.19 -2.32
N LYS A 144 -14.83 -41.29 -1.09
CA LYS A 144 -14.92 -42.53 -0.29
C LYS A 144 -16.36 -43.01 -0.07
N LYS A 145 -17.28 -42.08 0.22
CA LYS A 145 -18.72 -42.41 0.37
C LYS A 145 -19.34 -42.90 -0.95
N GLN A 146 -18.95 -42.33 -2.09
CA GLN A 146 -19.39 -42.81 -3.40
C GLN A 146 -18.86 -44.22 -3.68
N ASP A 147 -17.59 -44.50 -3.39
CA ASP A 147 -17.01 -45.84 -3.55
C ASP A 147 -17.73 -46.89 -2.70
N GLU A 148 -18.08 -46.57 -1.45
CA GLU A 148 -18.86 -47.46 -0.58
C GLU A 148 -20.27 -47.72 -1.13
N MET A 149 -20.93 -46.70 -1.68
CA MET A 149 -22.25 -46.84 -2.30
C MET A 149 -22.20 -47.74 -3.54
N LEU A 150 -21.18 -47.56 -4.39
CA LEU A 150 -20.96 -48.41 -5.58
C LEU A 150 -20.70 -49.87 -5.20
N LYS A 151 -19.93 -50.12 -4.13
CA LYS A 151 -19.73 -51.47 -3.60
C LYS A 151 -21.04 -52.12 -3.15
N LYS A 152 -21.87 -51.39 -2.39
CA LYS A 152 -23.20 -51.88 -1.95
C LYS A 152 -24.13 -52.18 -3.13
N GLN A 153 -24.14 -51.32 -4.15
CA GLN A 153 -24.92 -51.57 -5.38
C GLN A 153 -24.44 -52.83 -6.10
N SER A 154 -23.12 -53.02 -6.20
CA SER A 154 -22.53 -54.21 -6.83
C SER A 154 -22.90 -55.50 -6.08
N GLU A 155 -22.92 -55.49 -4.74
CA GLU A 155 -23.37 -56.62 -3.93
C GLU A 155 -24.86 -56.93 -4.12
N MET A 156 -25.71 -55.88 -4.21
CA MET A 156 -27.14 -56.04 -4.46
C MET A 156 -27.40 -56.69 -5.82
N LEU A 157 -26.68 -56.25 -6.87
CA LEU A 157 -26.77 -56.85 -8.20
C LEU A 157 -26.39 -58.33 -8.18
N LYS A 158 -25.29 -58.71 -7.50
CA LYS A 158 -24.90 -60.12 -7.34
C LYS A 158 -25.99 -60.95 -6.67
N LYS A 159 -26.64 -60.42 -5.64
CA LYS A 159 -27.77 -61.10 -4.97
C LYS A 159 -28.97 -61.25 -5.90
N GLN A 160 -29.29 -60.22 -6.70
CA GLN A 160 -30.35 -60.31 -7.70
C GLN A 160 -30.05 -61.39 -8.76
N ASP A 161 -28.80 -61.45 -9.25
CA ASP A 161 -28.37 -62.50 -10.19
C ASP A 161 -28.52 -63.90 -9.61
N GLU A 162 -28.20 -64.09 -8.33
CA GLU A 162 -28.36 -65.36 -7.62
C GLU A 162 -29.84 -65.77 -7.49
N VAL A 163 -30.71 -64.84 -7.12
CA VAL A 163 -32.16 -65.06 -7.06
C VAL A 163 -32.71 -65.45 -8.44
N ILE A 164 -32.30 -64.75 -9.51
CA ILE A 164 -32.72 -65.06 -10.88
C ILE A 164 -32.28 -66.48 -11.27
N ARG A 165 -31.05 -66.88 -10.94
CA ARG A 165 -30.56 -68.25 -11.19
C ARG A 165 -31.38 -69.30 -10.46
N LEU A 166 -31.74 -69.07 -9.19
CA LEU A 166 -32.58 -69.99 -8.42
C LEU A 166 -33.99 -70.09 -9.01
N LEU A 167 -34.60 -68.97 -9.40
CA LEU A 167 -35.91 -68.95 -10.06
C LEU A 167 -35.90 -69.76 -11.37
N LYS A 168 -34.86 -69.59 -12.21
CA LYS A 168 -34.71 -70.37 -13.45
C LYS A 168 -34.63 -71.88 -13.19
N LYS A 169 -33.81 -72.31 -12.21
CA LYS A 169 -33.71 -73.73 -11.83
C LYS A 169 -35.05 -74.30 -11.36
N MET A 170 -35.84 -73.54 -10.60
CA MET A 170 -37.17 -73.97 -10.15
C MET A 170 -38.16 -74.08 -11.31
N SER A 171 -38.12 -73.16 -12.28
CA SER A 171 -38.97 -73.24 -13.48
C SER A 171 -38.61 -74.42 -14.39
N GLU A 172 -37.33 -74.77 -14.49
CA GLU A 172 -36.86 -75.92 -15.30
C GLU A 172 -37.17 -77.26 -14.60
N GLY A 173 -37.05 -77.34 -13.27
CA GLY A 173 -37.37 -78.54 -12.50
C GLY A 173 -38.89 -78.83 -12.35
N GLY A 174 -39.74 -77.82 -12.54
CA GLY A 174 -41.20 -77.98 -12.54
C GLY A 174 -41.77 -78.66 -13.80
N GLY A 175 -41.00 -78.70 -14.89
CA GLY A 175 -41.42 -79.28 -16.17
C GLY A 175 -41.35 -80.81 -16.26
N GLN A 176 -40.74 -81.50 -15.27
CA GLN A 176 -40.55 -82.96 -15.30
C GLN A 176 -41.48 -83.75 -14.38
N ARG A 177 -42.52 -83.12 -13.78
CA ARG A 177 -43.44 -83.79 -12.85
C ARG A 177 -44.88 -83.98 -13.35
N ASN A 178 -45.11 -83.90 -14.66
CA ASN A 178 -46.44 -84.08 -15.24
C ASN A 178 -46.43 -84.93 -16.53
N GLU A 179 -45.83 -86.12 -16.49
CA GLU A 179 -46.19 -87.22 -17.41
C GLU A 179 -46.04 -88.54 -16.65
N GLY A 180 -47.16 -89.24 -16.41
CA GLY A 180 -47.22 -90.56 -15.75
C GLY A 180 -48.27 -90.66 -14.67
#